data_AF-A0A242MLF6-F1
#
_entry.id   AF-A0A242MLF6-F1
#
_cell.length_a   1.000
_cell.length_b   1.000
_cell.length_c   1.000
_cell.angle_alpha   90.00
_cell.angle_beta   90.00
_cell.angle_gamma   90.00
#
_symmetry.space_group_name_H-M   'P 1'
#
loop_
_entity.id
_entity.type
_entity.pdbx_description
1 polymer ?
#
loop_
_entity_poly.entity_id
_entity_poly.type
_entity_poly.pdbx_seq_one_letter_code
_entity_poly.pdbx_strand_id
1 'polypeptide(L)' 'MVQGSLAYFGTFSIHAEEQGVTFHILGATLPNWIETTQERGISMSSRDRLSLSNVHGSGGGSALIVWRRKAS' A
#
# COMPACT_ATOMS: atom_id res chain seq x y z
N MET A 1 26.99 -1.62 4.02
CA MET A 1 25.68 -2.31 4.20
C MET A 1 24.58 -1.29 3.96
N VAL A 2 23.51 -1.62 3.24
CA VAL A 2 22.38 -0.70 2.99
C VAL A 2 21.37 -0.85 4.13
N GLN A 3 21.04 0.26 4.80
CA GLN A 3 20.12 0.29 5.93
C GLN A 3 18.67 0.51 5.45
N GLY A 4 18.10 -0.53 4.83
CA GLY A 4 16.72 -0.53 4.33
C GLY A 4 16.58 -0.13 2.86
N SER A 5 15.42 -0.46 2.28
CA SER A 5 15.05 -0.09 0.91
C SER A 5 13.79 0.77 0.92
N LEU A 6 13.75 1.78 0.04
CA LEU A 6 12.53 2.53 -0.24
C LEU A 6 11.65 1.68 -1.15
N ALA A 7 10.59 1.08 -0.61
CA ALA A 7 9.69 0.22 -1.39
C ALA A 7 9.14 0.97 -2.61
N TYR A 8 8.46 2.09 -2.38
CA TYR A 8 7.99 3.03 -3.41
C TYR A 8 7.58 4.36 -2.79
N PHE A 9 7.42 5.40 -3.62
CA PHE A 9 6.91 6.70 -3.23
C PHE A 9 6.06 7.34 -4.33
N GLY A 10 5.22 8.30 -3.94
CA GLY A 10 4.27 8.98 -4.82
C GLY A 10 3.13 9.61 -4.04
N THR A 11 2.01 9.87 -4.71
CA THR A 11 0.78 10.38 -4.08
C THR A 11 -0.21 9.24 -3.82
N PHE A 12 -1.21 9.51 -3.00
CA PHE A 12 -2.31 8.59 -2.78
C PHE A 12 -3.64 9.33 -2.59
N SER A 13 -4.73 8.64 -2.91
CA SER A 13 -6.10 9.08 -2.70
C SER A 13 -6.87 8.02 -1.93
N ILE A 14 -7.61 8.42 -0.89
CA ILE A 14 -8.45 7.52 -0.09
C ILE A 14 -9.89 7.61 -0.59
N HIS A 15 -10.51 6.45 -0.82
CA HIS A 15 -11.91 6.31 -1.23
C HIS A 15 -12.69 5.70 -0.08
N ALA A 16 -13.21 6.55 0.81
CA ALA A 16 -13.77 6.12 2.09
C ALA A 16 -15.00 5.20 1.95
N GLU A 17 -15.89 5.50 1.00
CA GLU A 17 -17.11 4.70 0.77
C GLU A 17 -16.80 3.30 0.23
N GLU A 18 -15.75 3.18 -0.57
CA GLU A 18 -15.33 1.94 -1.22
C GLU A 18 -14.32 1.14 -0.38
N GLN A 19 -13.93 1.66 0.80
CA GLN A 19 -12.84 1.10 1.61
C GLN A 19 -11.59 0.85 0.78
N GLY A 20 -11.25 1.81 -0.10
CA GLY A 20 -10.16 1.72 -1.06
C GLY A 20 -9.10 2.80 -0.86
N VAL A 21 -7.90 2.52 -1.35
CA VAL A 21 -6.84 3.51 -1.53
C VAL A 21 -6.17 3.29 -2.89
N THR A 22 -5.95 4.39 -3.60
CA THR A 22 -5.22 4.40 -4.87
C THR A 22 -3.87 5.06 -4.66
N PHE A 23 -2.79 4.35 -4.98
CA PHE A 23 -1.44 4.91 -5.01
C PHE A 23 -1.03 5.25 -6.44
N HIS A 24 -0.50 6.45 -6.66
CA HIS A 24 0.15 6.84 -7.91
C HIS A 24 1.66 6.81 -7.70
N ILE A 25 2.30 5.74 -8.16
CA ILE A 25 3.71 5.47 -7.86
C ILE A 25 4.61 6.24 -8.83
N LEU A 26 5.51 7.05 -8.28
CA LEU A 26 6.51 7.82 -9.06
C LEU A 26 7.86 7.11 -9.09
N GLY A 27 8.22 6.38 -8.03
CA GLY A 27 9.44 5.59 -7.99
C GLY A 27 9.30 4.40 -7.05
N ALA A 28 9.98 3.31 -7.37
CA ALA A 28 9.89 2.04 -6.64
C ALA A 28 11.17 1.22 -6.75
N THR A 29 11.41 0.37 -5.75
CA THR A 29 12.46 -0.67 -5.84
C THR A 29 12.08 -1.78 -6.83
N LEU A 30 10.78 -2.05 -7.00
CA LEU A 30 10.26 -2.97 -8.02
C LEU A 30 10.01 -2.20 -9.32
N PRO A 31 10.80 -2.40 -10.39
CA PRO A 31 10.72 -1.57 -11.59
C PRO A 31 9.36 -1.61 -12.28
N ASN A 32 8.65 -2.73 -12.21
CA ASN A 32 7.33 -2.91 -12.80
C ASN A 32 6.22 -2.11 -12.11
N TRP A 33 6.51 -1.43 -11.00
CA TRP A 33 5.54 -0.57 -10.29
C TRP A 33 5.75 0.92 -10.57
N ILE A 34 6.88 1.29 -11.17
CA ILE A 34 7.20 2.70 -11.50
C ILE A 34 6.18 3.22 -12.50
N GLU A 35 5.67 4.44 -12.26
CA GLU A 35 4.64 5.11 -13.08
C GLU A 35 3.32 4.33 -13.19
N THR A 36 3.06 3.40 -12.26
CA THR A 36 1.80 2.66 -12.21
C THR A 36 0.85 3.18 -11.14
N THR A 37 -0.43 2.91 -11.36
CA THR A 37 -1.47 3.05 -10.33
C THR A 37 -1.67 1.71 -9.63
N GLN A 38 -1.70 1.72 -8.30
CA GLN A 38 -1.95 0.54 -7.48
C GLN A 38 -3.17 0.74 -6.60
N GLU A 39 -4.19 -0.08 -6.80
CA GLU A 39 -5.39 -0.08 -5.96
C GLU A 39 -5.26 -1.11 -4.85
N ARG A 40 -5.63 -0.72 -3.64
CA ARG A 40 -5.62 -1.59 -2.46
C ARG A 40 -6.91 -1.41 -1.67
N GLY A 41 -7.41 -2.50 -1.10
CA GLY A 41 -8.39 -2.41 -0.01
C GLY A 41 -7.70 -1.84 1.23
N ILE A 42 -8.39 -0.97 1.97
CA ILE A 42 -7.87 -0.35 3.18
C ILE A 42 -8.84 -0.59 4.34
N SER A 43 -8.32 -1.03 5.49
CA SER A 43 -9.14 -1.18 6.70
C SER A 43 -8.38 -0.81 7.97
N MET A 44 -9.11 -0.32 8.97
CA MET A 44 -8.58 -0.03 10.29
C MET A 44 -9.24 -0.92 11.33
N SER A 45 -8.44 -1.75 12.01
CA SER A 45 -8.94 -2.60 13.11
C SER A 45 -8.88 -1.89 14.47
N SER A 46 -8.09 -0.83 14.57
CA SER A 46 -8.05 0.11 15.68
C SER A 46 -7.45 1.43 15.21
N ARG A 47 -7.43 2.45 16.07
CA ARG A 47 -6.81 3.77 15.80
C ARG A 47 -5.36 3.68 15.30
N ASP A 48 -4.66 2.63 15.72
CA ASP A 48 -3.24 2.45 15.47
C ASP A 48 -2.91 1.26 14.58
N ARG A 49 -3.91 0.57 14.01
CA ARG A 49 -3.67 -0.63 13.19
C ARG A 49 -4.39 -0.55 11.85
N LEU A 50 -3.60 -0.34 10.79
CA LEU A 50 -4.03 -0.25 9.40
C LEU A 50 -3.69 -1.54 8.64
N SER A 51 -4.58 -1.99 7.78
CA SER A 51 -4.35 -3.09 6.85
C SER A 51 -4.52 -2.62 5.40
N LEU A 52 -3.66 -3.08 4.50
CA LEU A 52 -3.79 -2.95 3.05
C LEU A 52 -3.84 -4.33 2.40
N SER A 53 -4.79 -4.54 1.50
CA SER A 53 -4.93 -5.78 0.72
C SER A 53 -4.91 -5.51 -0.78
N ASN A 54 -4.50 -6.50 -1.56
CA ASN A 54 -4.65 -6.43 -3.02
C ASN A 54 -6.14 -6.53 -3.38
N VAL A 55 -6.63 -5.67 -4.27
CA VAL A 55 -7.99 -5.83 -4.83
C VAL A 55 -8.04 -7.05 -5.76
N HIS A 56 -6.98 -7.27 -6.54
CA HIS A 56 -6.81 -8.43 -7.42
C HIS A 56 -5.35 -8.93 -7.36
N GLY A 57 -5.14 -10.14 -6.85
CA GLY A 57 -3.82 -10.77 -6.89
C GLY A 57 -3.49 -11.26 -8.30
N SER A 58 -2.33 -10.89 -8.86
CA SER A 58 -1.91 -11.23 -10.23
C SER A 58 -1.59 -12.73 -10.48
N GLY A 59 -2.16 -13.63 -9.68
CA GLY A 59 -1.95 -15.08 -9.75
C GLY A 59 -2.74 -15.88 -8.70
N GLY A 60 -3.86 -15.34 -8.18
CA GLY A 60 -4.67 -15.97 -7.13
C GLY A 60 -4.13 -15.83 -5.71
N GLY A 61 -2.95 -15.23 -5.52
CA GLY A 61 -2.39 -14.92 -4.20
C GLY A 61 -2.94 -13.63 -3.60
N SER A 62 -3.34 -13.67 -2.33
CA SER A 62 -3.67 -12.47 -1.55
C SER A 62 -2.43 -11.99 -0.80
N ALA A 63 -2.10 -10.70 -0.91
CA ALA A 63 -1.13 -10.05 -0.03
C ALA A 63 -1.87 -9.14 0.96
N LEU A 64 -1.45 -9.23 2.22
CA LEU A 64 -1.96 -8.41 3.31
C LEU A 64 -0.78 -7.73 4.00
N ILE A 65 -0.79 -6.41 4.01
CA ILE A 65 0.17 -5.59 4.74
C ILE A 65 -0.54 -5.05 5.97
N VAL A 66 0.08 -5.18 7.15
CA VAL A 66 -0.46 -4.63 8.40
C VAL A 66 0.56 -3.68 8.99
N TRP A 67 0.17 -2.43 9.18
CA TRP A 67 0.98 -1.40 9.81
C TRP A 67 0.43 -1.02 11.18
N ARG A 68 1.36 -0.71 12.09
CA ARG A 68 1.06 -0.07 13.36
C ARG A 68 1.56 1.37 13.34
N ARG A 69 0.73 2.31 13.80
CA ARG A 69 1.15 3.71 13.99
C ARG A 69 2.32 3.75 14.97
N LYS A 70 3.42 4.40 14.59
CA LYS A 70 4.54 4.67 15.51
C LYS A 70 4.04 5.60 16.63
N ALA A 71 4.34 5.26 17.88
CA ALA A 71 4.12 6.16 19.00
C ALA A 71 5.05 7.39 18.88
N SER A 72 4.55 8.55 19.30
CA SER A 72 5.31 9.81 19.35
C SER A 72 6.47 9.73 20.33
#